data_AF-A0A2A5IXD6-F1
#
_entry.id   AF-A0A2A5IXD6-F1
#
_cell.length_a   1.000
_cell.length_b   1.000
_cell.length_c   1.000
_cell.angle_alpha   90.00
_cell.angle_beta   90.00
_cell.angle_gamma   90.00
#
_symmetry.space_group_name_H-M   'P 1'
#
loop_
_entity.id
_entity.type
_entity.pdbx_description
1 polymer ?
#
loop_
_entity_poly.entity_id
_entity_poly.type
_entity_poly.pdbx_seq_one_letter_code
_entity_poly.pdbx_strand_id
1 'polypeptide(L)'
;MKPAPFAYSAPASVAEVIGLLDIFEDEAKVIAGGQSLAAMLNMRLARPANLVDLRKLGSELSYIVDEGSQVRIGALTRHAQVERFAFVGAPSLLSKAAPYIGHPSIRSRGTIGGSVAHADPAAEFPAALTALGARFVLRSVDGTREVTPEEFFLSFYMTSIEATELLTEIVVPTWGPTTGTSFVEFARRCGDFAVTGTAVAAELAPDGAIAHLGIGICGENWAAVRRLWDNDPRHDEFRHEVKRVFASQSMEYREHNVHEGMRYASGAVIPDELGEPIPNPDPIRLYIPSTVPGTHIPHAWVERGVERLGVDQLVEPGHFLLIAGENGEDWLEAAERCADELGVPLTAVSISHLDGQWLDPRLAWVKQRQVGADGCVLVRPDRYVAWRSETSVHDCSSTLAAILGRLLGREGA
;
A
#
# COMPACT_ATOMS: atom_id res chain seq x y z
N MET A 1 5.63 -9.50 -4.10
CA MET A 1 4.34 -10.22 -3.96
C MET A 1 3.87 -10.69 -5.33
N LYS A 2 3.21 -11.85 -5.44
CA LYS A 2 2.72 -12.42 -6.71
C LYS A 2 1.17 -12.46 -6.72
N PRO A 3 0.54 -12.15 -7.87
CA PRO A 3 -0.91 -12.19 -7.98
C PRO A 3 -1.45 -13.62 -7.83
N ALA A 4 -2.73 -13.73 -7.52
CA ALA A 4 -3.44 -15.00 -7.62
C ALA A 4 -3.45 -15.48 -9.09
N PRO A 5 -3.51 -16.79 -9.36
CA PRO A 5 -3.66 -17.30 -10.73
C PRO A 5 -4.93 -16.76 -11.38
N PHE A 6 -4.83 -16.40 -12.67
CA PHE A 6 -5.94 -15.99 -13.53
C PHE A 6 -5.70 -16.48 -14.96
N ALA A 7 -6.76 -16.72 -15.70
CA ALA A 7 -6.70 -16.86 -17.15
C ALA A 7 -6.45 -15.49 -17.78
N TYR A 8 -5.69 -15.44 -18.87
CA TYR A 8 -5.30 -14.20 -19.52
C TYR A 8 -5.72 -14.21 -21.00
N SER A 9 -6.45 -13.17 -21.40
CA SER A 9 -6.89 -12.95 -22.77
C SER A 9 -6.38 -11.59 -23.25
N ALA A 10 -5.85 -11.54 -24.48
CA ALA A 10 -5.44 -10.29 -25.12
C ALA A 10 -6.08 -10.19 -26.51
N PRO A 11 -7.38 -9.85 -26.57
CA PRO A 11 -8.14 -9.72 -27.80
C PRO A 11 -7.56 -8.65 -28.73
N ALA A 12 -7.89 -8.74 -30.02
CA ALA A 12 -7.40 -7.83 -31.04
C ALA A 12 -8.39 -6.72 -31.40
N SER A 13 -9.64 -6.78 -30.91
CA SER A 13 -10.66 -5.77 -31.20
C SER A 13 -11.60 -5.48 -30.02
N VAL A 14 -12.29 -4.34 -30.06
CA VAL A 14 -13.34 -4.01 -29.08
C VAL A 14 -14.46 -5.04 -29.07
N ALA A 15 -14.86 -5.54 -30.24
CA ALA A 15 -15.91 -6.55 -30.36
C ALA A 15 -15.55 -7.86 -29.65
N GLU A 16 -14.31 -8.31 -29.79
CA GLU A 16 -13.83 -9.50 -29.07
C GLU A 16 -13.75 -9.28 -27.56
N VAL A 17 -13.35 -8.08 -27.09
CA VAL A 17 -13.35 -7.75 -25.66
C VAL A 17 -14.77 -7.82 -25.11
N ILE A 18 -15.72 -7.16 -25.76
CA ILE A 18 -17.13 -7.16 -25.35
C ILE A 18 -17.68 -8.59 -25.32
N GLY A 19 -17.38 -9.42 -26.34
CA GLY A 19 -17.79 -10.82 -26.33
C GLY A 19 -17.21 -11.63 -25.16
N LEU A 20 -15.99 -11.35 -24.73
CA LEU A 20 -15.43 -11.98 -23.52
C LEU A 20 -16.07 -11.45 -22.23
N LEU A 21 -16.39 -10.16 -22.15
CA LEU A 21 -17.07 -9.59 -20.99
C LEU A 21 -18.50 -10.13 -20.86
N ASP A 22 -19.19 -10.37 -21.96
CA ASP A 22 -20.50 -11.03 -21.99
C ASP A 22 -20.43 -12.49 -21.53
N ILE A 23 -19.36 -13.22 -21.89
CA ILE A 23 -19.18 -14.62 -21.47
C ILE A 23 -18.78 -14.73 -19.99
N PHE A 24 -17.91 -13.84 -19.52
CA PHE A 24 -17.31 -13.95 -18.19
C PHE A 24 -18.01 -13.13 -17.12
N GLU A 25 -18.78 -12.11 -17.50
CA GLU A 25 -19.49 -11.19 -16.60
C GLU A 25 -18.60 -10.76 -15.42
N ASP A 26 -19.07 -10.94 -14.18
CA ASP A 26 -18.39 -10.56 -12.94
C ASP A 26 -17.05 -11.29 -12.70
N GLU A 27 -16.77 -12.38 -13.43
CA GLU A 27 -15.51 -13.12 -13.32
C GLU A 27 -14.35 -12.50 -14.10
N ALA A 28 -14.64 -11.54 -14.99
CA ALA A 28 -13.64 -10.82 -15.76
C ALA A 28 -13.21 -9.50 -15.10
N LYS A 29 -11.93 -9.17 -15.26
CA LYS A 29 -11.44 -7.81 -15.05
C LYS A 29 -10.64 -7.32 -16.24
N VAL A 30 -10.96 -6.12 -16.68
CA VAL A 30 -10.26 -5.45 -17.77
C VAL A 30 -8.97 -4.82 -17.25
N ILE A 31 -7.87 -5.03 -17.97
CA ILE A 31 -6.60 -4.33 -17.71
C ILE A 31 -6.22 -3.43 -18.90
N ALA A 32 -6.08 -2.13 -18.60
CA ALA A 32 -5.62 -1.11 -19.55
C ALA A 32 -4.14 -0.77 -19.30
N GLY A 33 -3.84 0.40 -18.73
CA GLY A 33 -2.48 0.80 -18.35
C GLY A 33 -1.87 0.02 -17.17
N GLY A 34 -2.72 -0.64 -16.39
CA GLY A 34 -2.34 -1.45 -15.23
C GLY A 34 -1.75 -0.68 -14.05
N GLN A 35 -1.81 0.65 -14.03
CA GLN A 35 -1.14 1.45 -12.98
C GLN A 35 -1.84 1.41 -11.61
N SER A 36 -3.13 1.07 -11.58
CA SER A 36 -3.83 0.73 -10.33
C SER A 36 -4.00 -0.79 -10.19
N LEU A 37 -4.59 -1.43 -11.21
CA LEU A 37 -4.95 -2.85 -11.14
C LEU A 37 -3.75 -3.79 -10.93
N ALA A 38 -2.58 -3.53 -11.53
CA ALA A 38 -1.44 -4.44 -11.34
C ALA A 38 -0.94 -4.46 -9.89
N ALA A 39 -0.98 -3.31 -9.19
CA ALA A 39 -0.68 -3.25 -7.77
C ALA A 39 -1.73 -4.02 -6.95
N MET A 40 -3.02 -3.81 -7.25
CA MET A 40 -4.12 -4.54 -6.60
C MET A 40 -4.03 -6.06 -6.80
N LEU A 41 -3.65 -6.53 -7.99
CA LEU A 41 -3.43 -7.94 -8.28
C LEU A 41 -2.25 -8.48 -7.46
N ASN A 42 -1.11 -7.78 -7.45
CA ASN A 42 0.09 -8.19 -6.70
C ASN A 42 -0.17 -8.26 -5.19
N MET A 43 -0.98 -7.35 -4.66
CA MET A 43 -1.42 -7.32 -3.26
C MET A 43 -2.61 -8.24 -2.98
N ARG A 44 -3.21 -8.83 -4.03
CA ARG A 44 -4.41 -9.69 -3.99
C ARG A 44 -5.68 -9.02 -3.46
N LEU A 45 -5.75 -7.69 -3.57
CA LEU A 45 -6.96 -6.88 -3.38
C LEU A 45 -8.00 -7.14 -4.48
N ALA A 46 -7.53 -7.50 -5.68
CA ALA A 46 -8.36 -7.99 -6.78
C ALA A 46 -7.91 -9.42 -7.15
N ARG A 47 -8.87 -10.33 -7.35
CA ARG A 47 -8.63 -11.74 -7.67
C ARG A 47 -9.57 -12.23 -8.78
N PRO A 48 -9.54 -11.61 -9.98
CA PRO A 48 -10.40 -12.06 -11.06
C PRO A 48 -9.99 -13.45 -11.54
N ALA A 49 -10.95 -14.24 -12.00
CA ALA A 49 -10.65 -15.51 -12.67
C ALA A 49 -10.09 -15.26 -14.07
N ASN A 50 -10.58 -14.20 -14.75
CA ASN A 50 -10.22 -13.85 -16.11
C ASN A 50 -9.69 -12.41 -16.20
N LEU A 51 -8.50 -12.22 -16.76
CA LEU A 51 -7.92 -10.90 -17.02
C LEU A 51 -7.94 -10.61 -18.52
N VAL A 52 -8.68 -9.58 -18.93
CA VAL A 52 -8.84 -9.17 -20.32
C VAL A 52 -7.99 -7.93 -20.61
N ASP A 53 -6.88 -8.11 -21.32
CA ASP A 53 -5.90 -7.05 -21.62
C ASP A 53 -6.22 -6.31 -22.92
N LEU A 54 -6.39 -5.00 -22.80
CA LEU A 54 -6.71 -4.11 -23.92
C LEU A 54 -5.49 -3.67 -24.75
N ARG A 55 -4.27 -4.13 -24.43
CA ARG A 55 -3.01 -3.63 -25.02
C ARG A 55 -2.93 -3.63 -26.54
N LYS A 56 -3.71 -4.46 -27.24
CA LYS A 56 -3.72 -4.54 -28.71
C LYS A 56 -4.71 -3.58 -29.37
N LEU A 57 -5.62 -2.97 -28.60
CA LEU A 57 -6.68 -2.10 -29.12
C LEU A 57 -6.22 -0.64 -29.32
N GLY A 58 -4.91 -0.40 -29.39
CA GLY A 58 -4.38 0.96 -29.55
C GLY A 58 -4.87 1.67 -30.80
N SER A 59 -5.05 0.96 -31.91
CA SER A 59 -5.61 1.51 -33.15
C SER A 59 -7.08 1.91 -33.04
N GLU A 60 -7.83 1.28 -32.14
CA GLU A 60 -9.27 1.54 -31.96
C GLU A 60 -9.58 2.48 -30.79
N LEU A 61 -8.69 2.57 -29.78
CA LEU A 61 -9.01 3.25 -28.51
C LEU A 61 -7.93 4.24 -28.04
N SER A 62 -6.85 4.48 -28.80
CA SER A 62 -5.83 5.49 -28.46
C SER A 62 -5.78 6.60 -29.51
N TYR A 63 -6.65 7.59 -29.34
CA TYR A 63 -6.74 8.77 -30.21
C TYR A 63 -7.27 9.98 -29.44
N ILE A 64 -7.00 11.16 -29.98
CA ILE A 64 -7.62 12.42 -29.60
C ILE A 64 -8.06 13.09 -30.89
N VAL A 65 -9.36 13.38 -31.03
CA VAL A 65 -9.94 14.03 -32.21
C VAL A 65 -10.70 15.27 -31.75
N ASP A 66 -10.34 16.42 -32.29
CA ASP A 66 -11.04 17.69 -32.08
C ASP A 66 -12.06 17.89 -33.22
N GLU A 67 -13.34 17.93 -32.88
CA GLU A 67 -14.46 18.11 -33.81
C GLU A 67 -15.02 19.55 -33.75
N GLY A 68 -14.33 20.46 -33.05
CA GLY A 68 -14.72 21.86 -32.87
C GLY A 68 -15.74 22.07 -31.75
N SER A 69 -16.88 21.39 -31.77
CA SER A 69 -17.90 21.45 -30.70
C SER A 69 -17.60 20.54 -29.51
N GLN A 70 -16.75 19.55 -29.71
CA GLN A 70 -16.33 18.59 -28.70
C GLN A 70 -14.99 17.97 -29.09
N VAL A 71 -14.31 17.39 -28.11
CA VAL A 71 -13.11 16.57 -28.28
C VAL A 71 -13.46 15.14 -27.89
N ARG A 72 -13.19 14.19 -28.78
CA ARG A 72 -13.34 12.75 -28.53
C ARG A 72 -12.00 12.14 -28.19
N ILE A 73 -11.92 11.41 -27.08
CA ILE A 73 -10.70 10.81 -26.56
C ILE A 73 -10.93 9.32 -26.35
N GLY A 74 -10.18 8.48 -27.05
CA GLY A 74 -10.24 7.03 -26.86
C GLY A 74 -9.74 6.62 -25.47
N ALA A 75 -10.39 5.62 -24.86
CA ALA A 75 -10.14 5.20 -23.48
C ALA A 75 -8.70 4.70 -23.18
N LEU A 76 -7.96 4.26 -24.20
CA LEU A 76 -6.56 3.84 -24.08
C LEU A 76 -5.54 4.97 -24.32
N THR A 77 -5.99 6.20 -24.55
CA THR A 77 -5.10 7.36 -24.63
C THR A 77 -4.32 7.51 -23.33
N ARG A 78 -3.00 7.49 -23.42
CA ARG A 78 -2.10 7.55 -22.27
C ARG A 78 -2.16 8.92 -21.61
N HIS A 79 -1.98 8.97 -20.29
CA HIS A 79 -1.92 10.25 -19.58
C HIS A 79 -0.85 11.19 -20.16
N ALA A 80 0.31 10.65 -20.55
CA ALA A 80 1.37 11.43 -21.19
C ALA A 80 0.99 11.98 -22.58
N GLN A 81 0.06 11.34 -23.30
CA GLN A 81 -0.47 11.87 -24.56
C GLN A 81 -1.44 13.02 -24.28
N VAL A 82 -2.31 12.86 -23.28
CA VAL A 82 -3.24 13.93 -22.83
C VAL A 82 -2.47 15.14 -22.30
N GLU A 83 -1.41 14.93 -21.50
CA GLU A 83 -0.54 15.98 -20.96
C GLU A 83 0.07 16.86 -22.06
N ARG A 84 0.47 16.24 -23.18
CA ARG A 84 1.19 16.92 -24.28
C ARG A 84 0.29 17.42 -25.39
N PHE A 85 -0.99 17.04 -25.38
CA PHE A 85 -1.91 17.46 -26.41
C PHE A 85 -2.28 18.94 -26.24
N ALA A 86 -2.25 19.68 -27.35
CA ALA A 86 -2.51 21.12 -27.36
C ALA A 86 -4.01 21.42 -27.38
N PHE A 87 -4.72 21.03 -26.33
CA PHE A 87 -6.13 21.34 -26.16
C PHE A 87 -6.37 22.87 -26.12
N VAL A 88 -7.48 23.30 -26.71
CA VAL A 88 -7.94 24.70 -26.69
C VAL A 88 -9.22 24.82 -25.86
N GLY A 89 -9.43 25.96 -25.20
CA GLY A 89 -10.65 26.22 -24.43
C GLY A 89 -10.81 25.31 -23.21
N ALA A 90 -12.04 24.90 -22.91
CA ALA A 90 -12.33 24.07 -21.74
C ALA A 90 -11.52 22.75 -21.65
N PRO A 91 -11.36 21.97 -22.74
CA PRO A 91 -10.53 20.75 -22.72
C PRO A 91 -9.07 20.94 -22.26
N SER A 92 -8.52 22.16 -22.29
CA SER A 92 -7.18 22.47 -21.74
C SER A 92 -7.03 22.17 -20.24
N LEU A 93 -8.13 22.02 -19.51
CA LEU A 93 -8.10 21.56 -18.13
C LEU A 93 -7.46 20.17 -17.99
N LEU A 94 -7.61 19.29 -18.99
CA LEU A 94 -7.04 17.94 -18.96
C LEU A 94 -5.51 17.94 -19.03
N SER A 95 -4.92 18.77 -19.88
CA SER A 95 -3.46 18.91 -19.96
C SER A 95 -2.88 19.63 -18.74
N LYS A 96 -3.67 20.45 -18.04
CA LYS A 96 -3.29 21.08 -16.76
C LYS A 96 -3.39 20.13 -15.56
N ALA A 97 -4.35 19.19 -15.58
CA ALA A 97 -4.50 18.18 -14.53
C ALA A 97 -3.47 17.05 -14.65
N ALA A 98 -3.13 16.64 -15.89
CA ALA A 98 -2.26 15.49 -16.12
C ALA A 98 -0.89 15.52 -15.41
N PRO A 99 -0.18 16.66 -15.26
CA PRO A 99 1.11 16.71 -14.57
C PRO A 99 1.08 16.27 -13.09
N TYR A 100 -0.07 16.38 -12.43
CA TYR A 100 -0.25 15.97 -11.03
C TYR A 100 -0.35 14.45 -10.86
N ILE A 101 -0.73 13.74 -11.93
CA ILE A 101 -0.88 12.29 -11.95
C ILE A 101 0.47 11.61 -11.81
N GLY A 102 0.79 11.15 -10.60
CA GLY A 102 1.94 10.31 -10.30
C GLY A 102 3.26 10.79 -10.93
N HIS A 103 4.06 9.84 -11.37
CA HIS A 103 5.35 10.09 -12.03
C HIS A 103 5.28 9.83 -13.54
N PRO A 104 6.24 10.32 -14.35
CA PRO A 104 6.26 10.09 -15.79
C PRO A 104 6.15 8.62 -16.22
N SER A 105 6.66 7.67 -15.42
CA SER A 105 6.52 6.23 -15.66
C SER A 105 5.07 5.75 -15.55
N ILE A 106 4.33 6.27 -14.56
CA ILE A 106 2.89 6.05 -14.40
C ILE A 106 2.17 6.66 -15.59
N ARG A 107 2.47 7.92 -15.96
CA ARG A 107 1.77 8.60 -17.06
C ARG A 107 2.03 8.01 -18.44
N SER A 108 3.19 7.37 -18.64
CA SER A 108 3.53 6.68 -19.88
C SER A 108 2.73 5.40 -20.09
N ARG A 109 2.12 4.85 -19.04
CA ARG A 109 1.33 3.61 -19.09
C ARG A 109 -0.13 3.80 -18.70
N GLY A 110 -0.45 4.62 -17.71
CA GLY A 110 -1.82 4.91 -17.32
C GLY A 110 -2.62 5.49 -18.48
N THR A 111 -3.91 5.15 -18.56
CA THR A 111 -4.82 5.59 -19.62
C THR A 111 -5.95 6.39 -19.00
N ILE A 112 -6.42 7.42 -19.71
CA ILE A 112 -7.51 8.27 -19.22
C ILE A 112 -8.77 7.45 -18.90
N GLY A 113 -9.13 6.48 -19.76
CA GLY A 113 -10.27 5.59 -19.51
C GLY A 113 -10.04 4.65 -18.33
N GLY A 114 -8.80 4.22 -18.08
CA GLY A 114 -8.46 3.42 -16.90
C GLY A 114 -8.60 4.22 -15.61
N SER A 115 -8.23 5.50 -15.61
CA SER A 115 -8.43 6.39 -14.46
C SER A 115 -9.92 6.64 -14.19
N VAL A 116 -10.70 6.90 -15.23
CA VAL A 116 -12.17 7.09 -15.12
C VAL A 116 -12.84 5.82 -14.62
N ALA A 117 -12.61 4.66 -15.26
CA ALA A 117 -13.24 3.41 -14.88
C ALA A 117 -12.80 2.89 -13.50
N HIS A 118 -11.61 3.30 -13.01
CA HIS A 118 -11.18 2.97 -11.66
C HIS A 118 -11.91 3.80 -10.59
N ALA A 119 -12.33 5.03 -10.92
CA ALA A 119 -13.06 5.93 -10.02
C ALA A 119 -12.43 6.09 -8.63
N ASP A 120 -11.10 6.29 -8.61
CA ASP A 120 -10.43 6.72 -7.39
C ASP A 120 -10.85 8.17 -7.08
N PRO A 121 -11.36 8.47 -5.87
CA PRO A 121 -11.79 9.83 -5.49
C PRO A 121 -10.67 10.87 -5.55
N ALA A 122 -9.40 10.46 -5.44
CA ALA A 122 -8.25 11.35 -5.47
C ALA A 122 -7.74 11.59 -6.89
N ALA A 123 -8.30 10.93 -7.90
CA ALA A 123 -7.83 11.05 -9.26
C ALA A 123 -8.26 12.35 -9.94
N GLU A 124 -7.33 12.91 -10.69
CA GLU A 124 -7.36 14.24 -11.28
C GLU A 124 -8.23 14.28 -12.54
N PHE A 125 -8.22 13.20 -13.34
CA PHE A 125 -9.06 13.13 -14.53
C PHE A 125 -10.56 13.02 -14.21
N PRO A 126 -11.03 12.18 -13.28
CA PRO A 126 -12.44 12.22 -12.84
C PRO A 126 -12.89 13.62 -12.42
N ALA A 127 -12.09 14.33 -11.62
CA ALA A 127 -12.42 15.70 -11.21
C ALA A 127 -12.46 16.68 -12.40
N ALA A 128 -11.45 16.65 -13.26
CA ALA A 128 -11.41 17.51 -14.45
C ALA A 128 -12.56 17.23 -15.42
N LEU A 129 -12.89 15.97 -15.67
CA LEU A 129 -13.98 15.57 -16.57
C LEU A 129 -15.36 15.91 -16.01
N THR A 130 -15.51 15.85 -14.68
CA THR A 130 -16.71 16.35 -13.99
C THR A 130 -16.86 17.86 -14.18
N ALA A 131 -15.77 18.63 -13.94
CA ALA A 131 -15.78 20.08 -14.14
C ALA A 131 -16.09 20.48 -15.59
N LEU A 132 -15.79 19.63 -16.58
CA LEU A 132 -16.03 19.92 -17.99
C LEU A 132 -17.41 19.47 -18.48
N GLY A 133 -18.19 18.74 -17.68
CA GLY A 133 -19.43 18.12 -18.15
C GLY A 133 -19.19 17.12 -19.28
N ALA A 134 -18.16 16.28 -19.13
CA ALA A 134 -17.84 15.25 -20.12
C ALA A 134 -18.97 14.19 -20.23
N ARG A 135 -18.86 13.31 -21.22
CA ARG A 135 -19.70 12.10 -21.35
C ARG A 135 -18.82 10.88 -21.56
N PHE A 136 -19.23 9.75 -21.02
CA PHE A 136 -18.51 8.49 -21.10
C PHE A 136 -19.28 7.50 -21.97
N VAL A 137 -18.63 6.98 -23.01
CA VAL A 137 -19.24 6.06 -23.98
C VAL A 137 -18.95 4.63 -23.56
N LEU A 138 -19.99 3.93 -23.15
CA LEU A 138 -19.97 2.52 -22.72
C LEU A 138 -20.54 1.64 -23.83
N ARG A 139 -19.88 0.53 -24.12
CA ARG A 139 -20.28 -0.43 -25.16
C ARG A 139 -20.41 -1.83 -24.59
N SER A 140 -21.48 -2.53 -24.96
CA SER A 140 -21.74 -3.94 -24.67
C SER A 140 -22.23 -4.65 -25.94
N VAL A 141 -22.62 -5.92 -25.80
CA VAL A 141 -23.27 -6.67 -26.89
C VAL A 141 -24.63 -6.08 -27.28
N ASP A 142 -25.33 -5.48 -26.32
CA ASP A 142 -26.68 -4.92 -26.51
C ASP A 142 -26.67 -3.53 -27.14
N GLY A 143 -25.51 -2.87 -27.17
CA GLY A 143 -25.36 -1.60 -27.88
C GLY A 143 -24.36 -0.65 -27.24
N THR A 144 -24.67 0.64 -27.34
CA THR A 144 -23.82 1.73 -26.86
C THR A 144 -24.68 2.72 -26.11
N ARG A 145 -24.22 3.16 -24.94
CA ARG A 145 -24.85 4.24 -24.19
C ARG A 145 -23.81 5.26 -23.77
N GLU A 146 -24.28 6.47 -23.54
CA GLU A 146 -23.48 7.55 -23.02
C GLU A 146 -24.03 7.97 -21.66
N VAL A 147 -23.13 8.23 -20.71
CA VAL A 147 -23.49 8.65 -19.34
C VAL A 147 -22.68 9.86 -18.92
N THR A 148 -23.28 10.71 -18.09
CA THR A 148 -22.58 11.86 -17.50
C THR A 148 -21.73 11.43 -16.29
N PRO A 149 -20.79 12.27 -15.82
CA PRO A 149 -20.06 12.04 -14.57
C PRO A 149 -20.96 11.76 -13.37
N GLU A 150 -22.09 12.46 -13.27
CA GLU A 150 -23.06 12.30 -12.18
C GLU A 150 -23.76 10.94 -12.21
N GLU A 151 -24.00 10.41 -13.40
CA GLU A 151 -24.58 9.07 -13.60
C GLU A 151 -23.52 7.96 -13.50
N PHE A 152 -22.25 8.29 -13.77
CA PHE A 152 -21.17 7.32 -13.84
C PHE A 152 -20.50 7.08 -12.49
N PHE A 153 -20.21 8.11 -11.70
CA PHE A 153 -19.47 7.98 -10.44
C PHE A 153 -20.45 7.79 -9.27
N LEU A 154 -20.63 6.53 -8.84
CA LEU A 154 -21.58 6.19 -7.77
C LEU A 154 -20.95 6.32 -6.36
N SER A 155 -19.70 5.88 -6.20
CA SER A 155 -18.95 5.93 -4.95
C SER A 155 -17.46 5.62 -5.19
N PHE A 156 -16.69 5.44 -4.12
CA PHE A 156 -15.30 4.99 -4.17
C PHE A 156 -15.15 3.70 -4.96
N TYR A 157 -14.37 3.73 -6.05
CA TYR A 157 -14.12 2.55 -6.87
C TYR A 157 -15.41 1.91 -7.44
N MET A 158 -16.53 2.63 -7.40
CA MET A 158 -17.84 2.17 -7.84
C MET A 158 -18.37 3.12 -8.91
N THR A 159 -18.63 2.56 -10.07
CA THR A 159 -19.23 3.28 -11.20
C THR A 159 -20.48 2.57 -11.66
N SER A 160 -21.27 3.21 -12.53
CA SER A 160 -22.41 2.57 -13.19
C SER A 160 -22.02 1.73 -14.41
N ILE A 161 -20.73 1.39 -14.60
CA ILE A 161 -20.31 0.46 -15.64
C ILE A 161 -20.74 -0.96 -15.25
N GLU A 162 -21.46 -1.63 -16.14
CA GLU A 162 -21.88 -3.01 -15.91
C GLU A 162 -20.74 -4.00 -16.25
N ALA A 163 -20.84 -5.23 -15.74
CA ALA A 163 -19.82 -6.26 -15.94
C ALA A 163 -19.57 -6.60 -17.42
N THR A 164 -20.60 -6.46 -18.26
CA THR A 164 -20.57 -6.72 -19.71
C THR A 164 -20.18 -5.50 -20.54
N GLU A 165 -19.89 -4.37 -19.90
CA GLU A 165 -19.61 -3.11 -20.57
C GLU A 165 -18.12 -2.74 -20.61
N LEU A 166 -17.73 -2.05 -21.68
CA LEU A 166 -16.41 -1.46 -21.85
C LEU A 166 -16.54 0.05 -22.05
N LEU A 167 -15.81 0.83 -21.23
CA LEU A 167 -15.58 2.25 -21.49
C LEU A 167 -14.65 2.40 -22.69
N THR A 168 -15.17 2.88 -23.81
CA THR A 168 -14.39 3.01 -25.05
C THR A 168 -13.95 4.43 -25.35
N GLU A 169 -14.71 5.43 -24.93
CA GLU A 169 -14.43 6.81 -25.29
C GLU A 169 -14.91 7.80 -24.23
N ILE A 170 -14.24 8.94 -24.16
CA ILE A 170 -14.58 10.10 -23.34
C ILE A 170 -14.82 11.26 -24.30
N VAL A 171 -16.00 11.87 -24.22
CA VAL A 171 -16.41 13.00 -25.05
C VAL A 171 -16.45 14.25 -24.19
N VAL A 172 -15.63 15.24 -24.52
CA VAL A 172 -15.47 16.48 -23.74
C VAL A 172 -16.03 17.63 -24.56
N PRO A 173 -17.06 18.35 -24.09
CA PRO A 173 -17.60 19.48 -24.83
C PRO A 173 -16.57 20.62 -24.90
N THR A 174 -16.56 21.36 -26.00
CA THR A 174 -15.91 22.67 -26.01
C THR A 174 -16.88 23.72 -25.49
N TRP A 175 -16.34 24.74 -24.84
CA TRP A 175 -17.10 25.89 -24.35
C TRP A 175 -16.72 27.13 -25.16
N GLY A 176 -17.34 28.28 -24.86
CA GLY A 176 -17.05 29.52 -25.58
C GLY A 176 -15.57 29.95 -25.52
N PRO A 177 -15.13 30.80 -26.46
CA PRO A 177 -13.72 31.19 -26.61
C PRO A 177 -13.17 31.98 -25.42
N THR A 178 -14.04 32.49 -24.53
CA THR A 178 -13.69 33.21 -23.29
C THR A 178 -13.44 32.27 -22.10
N THR A 179 -13.36 30.96 -22.32
CA THR A 179 -13.19 29.99 -21.25
C THR A 179 -11.77 29.98 -20.68
N GLY A 180 -11.67 30.21 -19.38
CA GLY A 180 -10.47 29.98 -18.58
C GLY A 180 -10.54 28.66 -17.81
N THR A 181 -9.39 28.01 -17.58
CA THR A 181 -9.30 26.76 -16.83
C THR A 181 -8.14 26.77 -15.86
N SER A 182 -8.27 26.07 -14.73
CA SER A 182 -7.21 25.90 -13.74
C SER A 182 -7.35 24.56 -13.01
N PHE A 183 -6.22 23.93 -12.69
CA PHE A 183 -6.15 22.79 -11.81
C PHE A 183 -5.09 23.04 -10.75
N VAL A 184 -5.47 22.89 -9.48
CA VAL A 184 -4.58 23.05 -8.33
C VAL A 184 -4.75 21.86 -7.40
N GLU A 185 -3.64 21.29 -6.95
CA GLU A 185 -3.64 20.17 -6.02
C GLU A 185 -2.73 20.43 -4.85
N PHE A 186 -3.16 19.95 -3.68
CA PHE A 186 -2.34 19.78 -2.51
C PHE A 186 -2.15 18.29 -2.21
N ALA A 187 -0.89 17.84 -2.24
CA ALA A 187 -0.47 16.50 -1.88
C ALA A 187 0.76 16.56 -0.95
N ARG A 188 0.99 15.51 -0.17
CA ARG A 188 2.11 15.47 0.79
C ARG A 188 3.48 15.50 0.12
N ARG A 189 3.55 14.98 -1.10
CA ARG A 189 4.73 14.98 -1.97
C ARG A 189 4.26 14.96 -3.43
N CYS A 190 5.11 15.44 -4.34
CA CYS A 190 4.84 15.40 -5.77
C CYS A 190 4.59 13.96 -6.25
N GLY A 191 3.48 13.74 -6.95
CA GLY A 191 3.06 12.43 -7.47
C GLY A 191 2.42 11.49 -6.45
N ASP A 192 2.10 11.97 -5.24
CA ASP A 192 1.22 11.26 -4.29
C ASP A 192 -0.24 11.58 -4.61
N PHE A 193 -1.17 10.81 -4.04
CA PHE A 193 -2.60 11.11 -4.18
C PHE A 193 -2.94 12.48 -3.56
N ALA A 194 -3.85 13.20 -4.21
CA ALA A 194 -4.38 14.46 -3.73
C ALA A 194 -4.98 14.30 -2.31
N VAL A 195 -4.53 15.13 -1.37
CA VAL A 195 -5.29 15.35 -0.13
C VAL A 195 -6.55 16.15 -0.46
N THR A 196 -6.38 17.14 -1.34
CA THR A 196 -7.45 17.87 -2.02
C THR A 196 -6.91 18.39 -3.35
N GLY A 197 -7.77 18.45 -4.36
CA GLY A 197 -7.45 19.08 -5.64
C GLY A 197 -8.70 19.69 -6.23
N THR A 198 -8.58 20.76 -7.01
CA THR A 198 -9.72 21.46 -7.58
C THR A 198 -9.46 21.75 -9.04
N ALA A 199 -10.35 21.21 -9.88
CA ALA A 199 -10.45 21.48 -11.29
C ALA A 199 -11.54 22.53 -11.50
N VAL A 200 -11.23 23.60 -12.22
CA VAL A 200 -12.18 24.67 -12.54
C VAL A 200 -12.13 24.98 -14.03
N ALA A 201 -13.29 25.10 -14.64
CA ALA A 201 -13.50 25.74 -15.93
C ALA A 201 -14.56 26.83 -15.77
N ALA A 202 -14.30 28.01 -16.32
CA ALA A 202 -15.25 29.13 -16.26
C ALA A 202 -15.27 29.88 -17.59
N GLU A 203 -16.46 30.05 -18.16
CA GLU A 203 -16.71 30.88 -19.33
C GLU A 203 -17.22 32.26 -18.89
N LEU A 204 -16.67 33.32 -19.46
CA LEU A 204 -17.11 34.69 -19.18
C LEU A 204 -18.05 35.20 -20.26
N ALA A 205 -19.13 35.85 -19.84
CA ALA A 205 -19.99 36.67 -20.69
C ALA A 205 -19.28 37.96 -21.13
N PRO A 206 -19.77 38.66 -22.17
CA PRO A 206 -19.16 39.90 -22.65
C PRO A 206 -19.04 41.03 -21.61
N ASP A 207 -19.89 41.02 -20.58
CA ASP A 207 -19.89 41.99 -19.47
C ASP A 207 -18.94 41.61 -18.32
N GLY A 208 -18.24 40.47 -18.45
CA GLY A 208 -17.31 39.94 -17.45
C GLY A 208 -17.95 39.07 -16.37
N ALA A 209 -19.26 38.83 -16.41
CA ALA A 209 -19.91 37.87 -15.52
C ALA A 209 -19.57 36.42 -15.90
N ILE A 210 -19.67 35.49 -14.94
CA ILE A 210 -19.51 34.06 -15.21
C ILE A 210 -20.77 33.54 -15.90
N ALA A 211 -20.65 33.15 -17.17
CA ALA A 211 -21.73 32.58 -17.98
C ALA A 211 -21.91 31.08 -17.73
N HIS A 212 -20.80 30.37 -17.54
CA HIS A 212 -20.78 28.95 -17.26
C HIS A 212 -19.63 28.64 -16.28
N LEU A 213 -19.89 27.79 -15.29
CA LEU A 213 -18.94 27.39 -14.28
C LEU A 213 -19.02 25.89 -14.06
N GLY A 214 -17.89 25.23 -14.13
CA GLY A 214 -17.74 23.83 -13.78
C GLY A 214 -16.62 23.67 -12.78
N ILE A 215 -16.92 22.93 -11.72
CA ILE A 215 -15.99 22.65 -10.63
C ILE A 215 -16.02 21.14 -10.39
N GLY A 216 -14.84 20.54 -10.27
CA GLY A 216 -14.68 19.16 -9.83
C GLY A 216 -13.56 19.10 -8.82
N ILE A 217 -13.77 18.34 -7.74
CA ILE A 217 -12.84 18.34 -6.61
C ILE A 217 -12.32 16.93 -6.36
N CYS A 218 -11.00 16.78 -6.41
CA CYS A 218 -10.31 15.58 -5.95
C CYS A 218 -10.49 15.50 -4.43
N GLY A 219 -10.97 14.37 -3.94
CA GLY A 219 -11.25 14.21 -2.53
C GLY A 219 -12.56 14.86 -2.06
N GLU A 220 -13.45 15.37 -2.91
CA GLU A 220 -14.81 15.77 -2.44
C GLU A 220 -15.64 14.57 -1.93
N ASN A 221 -15.16 13.36 -2.23
CA ASN A 221 -15.59 12.16 -1.54
C ASN A 221 -15.23 12.15 -0.03
N TRP A 222 -14.47 13.12 0.52
CA TRP A 222 -14.38 13.38 1.97
C TRP A 222 -15.75 13.62 2.59
N ALA A 223 -16.76 14.07 1.84
CA ALA A 223 -18.15 14.09 2.31
C ALA A 223 -18.71 12.68 2.52
N ALA A 224 -18.41 11.73 1.61
CA ALA A 224 -18.72 10.32 1.77
C ALA A 224 -17.83 9.61 2.82
N VAL A 225 -16.56 10.01 2.97
CA VAL A 225 -15.72 9.53 4.08
C VAL A 225 -16.19 10.12 5.41
N ARG A 226 -16.71 11.35 5.45
CA ARG A 226 -17.36 11.90 6.65
C ARG A 226 -18.53 11.02 7.09
N ARG A 227 -19.25 10.36 6.18
CA ARG A 227 -20.28 9.38 6.52
C ARG A 227 -19.72 8.22 7.36
N LEU A 228 -18.43 7.90 7.26
CA LEU A 228 -17.77 6.93 8.13
C LEU A 228 -17.60 7.39 9.58
N TRP A 229 -17.45 8.69 9.80
CA TRP A 229 -17.10 9.28 11.09
C TRP A 229 -18.15 10.23 11.66
N ASP A 230 -19.20 10.53 10.91
CA ASP A 230 -20.37 11.25 11.38
C ASP A 230 -21.33 10.32 12.13
N ASN A 231 -22.25 10.92 12.89
CA ASN A 231 -23.26 10.21 13.67
C ASN A 231 -24.64 10.25 13.00
N ASP A 232 -24.72 10.46 11.69
CA ASP A 232 -26.00 10.51 10.99
C ASP A 232 -26.58 9.10 10.79
N PRO A 233 -27.78 8.78 11.30
CA PRO A 233 -28.37 7.44 11.16
C PRO A 233 -28.60 7.01 9.71
N ARG A 234 -28.77 7.96 8.77
CA ARG A 234 -28.95 7.67 7.34
C ARG A 234 -27.70 7.04 6.71
N HIS A 235 -26.57 7.07 7.41
CA HIS A 235 -25.30 6.55 6.95
C HIS A 235 -24.94 5.20 7.60
N ASP A 236 -25.80 4.62 8.44
CA ASP A 236 -25.51 3.37 9.15
C ASP A 236 -25.24 2.19 8.21
N GLU A 237 -26.06 2.00 7.18
CA GLU A 237 -25.90 0.90 6.22
C GLU A 237 -24.61 1.05 5.41
N PHE A 238 -24.32 2.26 4.95
CA PHE A 238 -23.05 2.59 4.29
C PHE A 238 -21.84 2.32 5.20
N ARG A 239 -21.89 2.77 6.47
CA ARG A 239 -20.84 2.50 7.45
C ARG A 239 -20.67 1.02 7.69
N HIS A 240 -21.77 0.27 7.79
CA HIS A 240 -21.74 -1.17 8.00
C HIS A 240 -21.02 -1.86 6.84
N GLU A 241 -21.39 -1.53 5.61
CA GLU A 241 -20.80 -2.17 4.43
C GLU A 241 -19.32 -1.80 4.25
N VAL A 242 -18.95 -0.54 4.41
CA VAL A 242 -17.53 -0.13 4.33
C VAL A 242 -16.70 -0.75 5.46
N LYS A 243 -17.23 -0.85 6.69
CA LYS A 243 -16.54 -1.55 7.80
C LYS A 243 -16.36 -3.03 7.49
N ARG A 244 -17.34 -3.68 6.85
CA ARG A 244 -17.25 -5.08 6.41
C ARG A 244 -16.14 -5.27 5.37
N VAL A 245 -16.04 -4.37 4.40
CA VAL A 245 -14.97 -4.36 3.38
C VAL A 245 -13.60 -4.15 4.03
N PHE A 246 -13.43 -3.13 4.90
CA PHE A 246 -12.16 -2.89 5.60
C PHE A 246 -11.76 -4.06 6.51
N ALA A 247 -12.72 -4.66 7.23
CA ALA A 247 -12.47 -5.83 8.05
C ALA A 247 -12.00 -7.02 7.21
N SER A 248 -12.57 -7.20 6.01
CA SER A 248 -12.17 -8.27 5.08
C SER A 248 -10.75 -8.08 4.54
N GLN A 249 -10.27 -6.84 4.45
CA GLN A 249 -8.93 -6.45 4.00
C GLN A 249 -7.92 -6.24 5.14
N SER A 250 -8.29 -6.56 6.39
CA SER A 250 -7.46 -6.29 7.58
C SER A 250 -6.07 -6.93 7.56
N MET A 251 -5.88 -8.01 6.78
CA MET A 251 -4.55 -8.62 6.59
C MET A 251 -3.62 -7.74 5.74
N GLU A 252 -4.16 -7.06 4.73
CA GLU A 252 -3.40 -6.26 3.76
C GLU A 252 -2.95 -4.94 4.38
N TYR A 253 -3.79 -4.32 5.23
CA TYR A 253 -3.41 -3.11 5.98
C TYR A 253 -2.48 -3.36 7.18
N ARG A 254 -2.18 -4.63 7.47
CA ARG A 254 -1.35 -5.04 8.63
C ARG A 254 -0.17 -5.90 8.19
N GLU A 255 0.33 -5.68 6.99
CA GLU A 255 1.47 -6.40 6.42
C GLU A 255 2.73 -6.39 7.32
N HIS A 256 3.01 -5.28 8.01
CA HIS A 256 4.08 -5.22 9.01
C HIS A 256 3.86 -6.23 10.15
N ASN A 257 2.61 -6.50 10.54
CA ASN A 257 2.32 -7.49 11.56
C ASN A 257 2.58 -8.92 11.07
N VAL A 258 2.34 -9.17 9.78
CA VAL A 258 2.66 -10.47 9.16
C VAL A 258 4.17 -10.66 9.06
N HIS A 259 4.96 -9.60 8.81
CA HIS A 259 6.41 -9.71 8.72
C HIS A 259 7.09 -9.86 10.09
N GLU A 260 6.69 -9.03 11.07
CA GLU A 260 7.31 -9.01 12.40
C GLU A 260 6.72 -10.08 13.35
N GLY A 261 5.48 -10.52 13.11
CA GLY A 261 4.77 -11.50 13.94
C GLY A 261 5.05 -12.96 13.60
N MET A 262 5.86 -13.24 12.58
CA MET A 262 6.22 -14.61 12.21
C MET A 262 7.14 -15.24 13.24
N ARG A 263 6.80 -16.46 13.65
CA ARG A 263 7.64 -17.29 14.50
C ARG A 263 8.23 -18.44 13.70
N TYR A 264 9.56 -18.54 13.72
CA TYR A 264 10.28 -19.60 13.06
C TYR A 264 10.45 -20.79 14.00
N ALA A 265 10.11 -21.98 13.51
CA ALA A 265 10.46 -23.25 14.15
C ALA A 265 11.62 -23.89 13.38
N SER A 266 12.78 -24.04 14.01
CA SER A 266 13.94 -24.72 13.44
C SER A 266 14.83 -25.29 14.55
N GLY A 267 15.78 -26.16 14.19
CA GLY A 267 16.81 -26.62 15.14
C GLY A 267 17.76 -25.52 15.63
N ALA A 268 17.74 -24.35 14.98
CA ALA A 268 18.47 -23.15 15.38
C ALA A 268 17.62 -22.20 16.23
N VAL A 269 16.60 -22.74 16.91
CA VAL A 269 15.80 -22.06 17.94
C VAL A 269 15.71 -23.03 19.11
N ILE A 270 16.27 -22.66 20.26
CA ILE A 270 16.30 -23.54 21.42
C ILE A 270 15.12 -23.19 22.33
N PRO A 271 14.19 -24.14 22.60
CA PRO A 271 13.12 -23.91 23.55
C PRO A 271 13.68 -23.52 24.92
N ASP A 272 13.05 -22.54 25.56
CA ASP A 272 13.28 -22.18 26.95
C ASP A 272 12.16 -22.74 27.85
N GLU A 273 12.32 -22.55 29.16
CA GLU A 273 11.33 -22.95 30.16
C GLU A 273 10.26 -21.86 30.43
N LEU A 274 10.41 -20.67 29.82
CA LEU A 274 9.55 -19.50 30.08
C LEU A 274 8.20 -19.56 29.36
N GLY A 275 8.14 -20.28 28.24
CA GLY A 275 6.90 -20.45 27.48
C GLY A 275 6.36 -19.17 26.82
N GLU A 276 5.12 -19.22 26.32
CA GLU A 276 4.45 -18.06 25.73
C GLU A 276 3.66 -17.29 26.81
N PRO A 277 3.95 -16.00 27.04
CA PRO A 277 3.29 -15.25 28.12
C PRO A 277 1.79 -15.05 27.90
N ILE A 278 1.28 -14.99 26.65
CA ILE A 278 -0.15 -15.00 26.29
C ILE A 278 -0.32 -15.57 24.87
N PRO A 279 -1.26 -16.52 24.61
CA PRO A 279 -1.56 -16.97 23.25
C PRO A 279 -2.06 -15.82 22.38
N ASN A 280 -1.41 -15.60 21.24
CA ASN A 280 -1.84 -14.60 20.28
C ASN A 280 -3.18 -15.03 19.66
N PRO A 281 -4.29 -14.28 19.85
CA PRO A 281 -5.60 -14.70 19.35
C PRO A 281 -5.70 -14.67 17.82
N ASP A 282 -4.80 -13.95 17.15
CA ASP A 282 -4.67 -13.95 15.68
C ASP A 282 -3.18 -13.78 15.30
N PRO A 283 -2.42 -14.89 15.25
CA PRO A 283 -0.97 -14.86 15.01
C PRO A 283 -0.57 -14.36 13.62
N ILE A 284 -1.54 -14.18 12.72
CA ILE A 284 -1.31 -13.67 11.38
C ILE A 284 -1.52 -12.15 11.36
N ARG A 285 -2.58 -11.64 12.00
CA ARG A 285 -2.99 -10.23 11.88
C ARG A 285 -2.56 -9.34 13.03
N LEU A 286 -2.18 -9.92 14.18
CA LEU A 286 -1.78 -9.18 15.37
C LEU A 286 -0.32 -9.45 15.66
N TYR A 287 0.51 -8.42 15.55
CA TYR A 287 1.88 -8.49 16.06
C TYR A 287 1.87 -8.18 17.56
N ILE A 288 2.43 -9.09 18.33
CA ILE A 288 2.69 -8.91 19.76
C ILE A 288 4.22 -8.98 19.92
N PRO A 289 4.90 -7.86 20.21
CA PRO A 289 6.34 -7.85 20.45
C PRO A 289 6.72 -8.88 21.52
N SER A 290 7.71 -9.69 21.22
CA SER A 290 8.05 -10.84 22.04
C SER A 290 9.49 -11.27 21.81
N THR A 291 10.14 -11.78 22.86
CA THR A 291 11.46 -12.42 22.78
C THR A 291 11.37 -13.93 22.93
N VAL A 292 10.18 -14.50 22.80
CA VAL A 292 10.01 -15.95 22.74
C VAL A 292 10.88 -16.53 21.62
N PRO A 293 11.67 -17.59 21.86
CA PRO A 293 12.54 -18.18 20.84
C PRO A 293 11.81 -18.44 19.52
N GLY A 294 12.40 -17.95 18.43
CA GLY A 294 11.88 -18.01 17.08
C GLY A 294 11.14 -16.74 16.61
N THR A 295 10.92 -15.74 17.45
CA THR A 295 10.37 -14.44 17.03
C THR A 295 11.46 -13.51 16.51
N HIS A 296 11.10 -12.56 15.66
CA HIS A 296 11.99 -11.44 15.32
C HIS A 296 12.19 -10.56 16.56
N ILE A 297 13.40 -10.04 16.74
CA ILE A 297 13.72 -9.20 17.89
C ILE A 297 12.80 -7.96 17.92
N PRO A 298 12.14 -7.67 19.07
CA PRO A 298 11.16 -6.60 19.10
C PRO A 298 11.83 -5.23 18.98
N HIS A 299 11.18 -4.34 18.23
CA HIS A 299 11.69 -2.99 18.05
C HIS A 299 11.54 -2.15 19.33
N ALA A 300 12.68 -1.68 19.82
CA ALA A 300 12.78 -0.60 20.80
C ALA A 300 13.88 0.37 20.38
N TRP A 301 13.73 1.64 20.75
CA TRP A 301 14.77 2.64 20.55
C TRP A 301 15.74 2.61 21.72
N VAL A 302 17.02 2.50 21.42
CA VAL A 302 18.10 2.59 22.40
C VAL A 302 19.11 3.66 22.02
N GLU A 303 19.74 4.25 23.03
CA GLU A 303 20.58 5.43 22.88
C GLU A 303 21.95 5.21 23.55
N ARG A 304 23.01 5.68 22.90
CA ARG A 304 24.38 5.71 23.46
C ARG A 304 25.04 7.03 23.08
N GLY A 305 25.13 7.96 24.03
CA GLY A 305 25.57 9.33 23.76
C GLY A 305 24.61 10.05 22.81
N VAL A 306 25.06 10.39 21.61
CA VAL A 306 24.24 11.03 20.55
C VAL A 306 23.67 10.03 19.54
N GLU A 307 24.10 8.77 19.62
CA GLU A 307 23.69 7.70 18.73
C GLU A 307 22.35 7.12 19.20
N ARG A 308 21.40 6.94 18.28
CA ARG A 308 20.10 6.32 18.53
C ARG A 308 19.83 5.27 17.48
N LEU A 309 19.65 4.03 17.91
CA LEU A 309 19.43 2.88 17.04
C LEU A 309 18.17 2.10 17.46
N GLY A 310 17.62 1.37 16.50
CA GLY A 310 16.71 0.26 16.82
C GLY A 310 17.50 -0.90 17.42
N VAL A 311 16.92 -1.62 18.38
CA VAL A 311 17.56 -2.81 18.98
C VAL A 311 17.95 -3.87 17.93
N ASP A 312 17.21 -3.97 16.82
CA ASP A 312 17.52 -4.84 15.69
C ASP A 312 18.83 -4.45 14.95
N GLN A 313 19.23 -3.18 15.05
CA GLN A 313 20.46 -2.66 14.43
C GLN A 313 21.70 -2.94 15.28
N LEU A 314 21.54 -3.40 16.53
CA LEU A 314 22.65 -3.88 17.36
C LEU A 314 23.19 -5.23 16.88
N VAL A 315 22.42 -5.96 16.06
CA VAL A 315 22.85 -7.22 15.46
C VAL A 315 23.77 -6.90 14.27
N GLU A 316 25.08 -7.03 14.48
CA GLU A 316 26.06 -6.85 13.43
C GLU A 316 25.96 -7.97 12.37
N PRO A 317 26.22 -7.67 11.07
CA PRO A 317 26.16 -8.68 10.02
C PRO A 317 27.06 -9.90 10.32
N GLY A 318 26.44 -11.07 10.44
CA GLY A 318 27.15 -12.33 10.71
C GLY A 318 27.45 -12.62 12.17
N HIS A 319 27.06 -11.75 13.10
CA HIS A 319 27.28 -11.92 14.53
C HIS A 319 26.01 -12.36 15.25
N PHE A 320 26.17 -13.24 16.25
CA PHE A 320 25.18 -13.37 17.30
C PHE A 320 25.22 -12.14 18.19
N LEU A 321 24.09 -11.80 18.79
CA LEU A 321 23.99 -10.73 19.78
C LEU A 321 23.43 -11.30 21.07
N LEU A 322 24.13 -11.13 22.18
CA LEU A 322 23.59 -11.35 23.52
C LEU A 322 23.22 -10.00 24.14
N ILE A 323 21.96 -9.85 24.55
CA ILE A 323 21.46 -8.68 25.26
C ILE A 323 21.22 -9.07 26.70
N ALA A 324 22.04 -8.56 27.60
CA ALA A 324 21.90 -8.73 29.04
C ALA A 324 20.92 -7.70 29.63
N GLY A 325 20.23 -8.10 30.70
CA GLY A 325 19.47 -7.18 31.55
C GLY A 325 20.39 -6.25 32.37
N GLU A 326 19.79 -5.44 33.23
CA GLU A 326 20.52 -4.40 33.99
C GLU A 326 21.63 -4.95 34.90
N ASN A 327 21.46 -6.15 35.48
CA ASN A 327 22.45 -6.81 36.35
C ASN A 327 22.94 -8.13 35.71
N GLY A 328 22.98 -8.18 34.38
CA GLY A 328 23.36 -9.39 33.64
C GLY A 328 24.86 -9.48 33.37
N GLU A 329 25.74 -8.94 34.23
CA GLU A 329 27.19 -8.92 33.99
C GLU A 329 27.76 -10.33 33.78
N ASP A 330 27.27 -11.33 34.52
CA ASP A 330 27.66 -12.74 34.36
C ASP A 330 27.41 -13.24 32.92
N TRP A 331 26.36 -12.74 32.25
CA TRP A 331 26.06 -13.09 30.86
C TRP A 331 26.97 -12.38 29.87
N LEU A 332 27.38 -11.15 30.16
CA LEU A 332 28.35 -10.42 29.34
C LEU A 332 29.71 -11.14 29.37
N GLU A 333 30.20 -11.48 30.57
CA GLU A 333 31.45 -12.24 30.73
C GLU A 333 31.36 -13.63 30.08
N ALA A 334 30.21 -14.30 30.22
CA ALA A 334 29.99 -15.60 29.59
C ALA A 334 30.04 -15.51 28.05
N ALA A 335 29.44 -14.48 27.46
CA ALA A 335 29.44 -14.28 26.02
C ALA A 335 30.86 -14.07 25.46
N GLU A 336 31.69 -13.26 26.14
CA GLU A 336 33.09 -13.05 25.76
C GLU A 336 33.87 -14.37 25.77
N ARG A 337 33.76 -15.17 26.86
CA ARG A 337 34.44 -16.47 26.95
C ARG A 337 33.96 -17.45 25.88
N CYS A 338 32.66 -17.55 25.66
CA CYS A 338 32.09 -18.46 24.66
C CYS A 338 32.46 -18.05 23.22
N ALA A 339 32.57 -16.75 22.93
CA ALA A 339 33.01 -16.24 21.63
C ALA A 339 34.42 -16.75 21.30
N ASP A 340 35.34 -16.64 22.27
CA ASP A 340 36.72 -17.08 22.16
C ASP A 340 36.84 -18.62 22.06
N GLU A 341 36.18 -19.35 22.96
CA GLU A 341 36.27 -20.81 23.04
C GLU A 341 35.68 -21.52 21.82
N LEU A 342 34.55 -21.02 21.30
CA LEU A 342 33.85 -21.63 20.17
C LEU A 342 34.27 -21.03 18.82
N GLY A 343 35.05 -19.94 18.82
CA GLY A 343 35.45 -19.22 17.62
C GLY A 343 34.25 -18.69 16.84
N VAL A 344 33.25 -18.15 17.53
CA VAL A 344 31.99 -17.67 16.95
C VAL A 344 31.89 -16.16 17.09
N PRO A 345 31.50 -15.43 16.01
CA PRO A 345 31.25 -14.01 16.13
C PRO A 345 30.02 -13.77 17.02
N LEU A 346 30.26 -13.27 18.24
CA LEU A 346 29.24 -13.00 19.25
C LEU A 346 29.55 -11.66 19.91
N THR A 347 28.61 -10.72 19.80
CA THR A 347 28.66 -9.42 20.45
C THR A 347 27.75 -9.45 21.67
N ALA A 348 28.18 -8.86 22.80
CA ALA A 348 27.39 -8.79 24.02
C ALA A 348 27.20 -7.34 24.46
N VAL A 349 25.97 -6.97 24.81
CA VAL A 349 25.61 -5.61 25.23
C VAL A 349 24.65 -5.65 26.40
N SER A 350 24.69 -4.63 27.26
CA SER A 350 23.63 -4.38 28.25
C SER A 350 22.71 -3.26 27.77
N ILE A 351 21.40 -3.47 27.92
CA ILE A 351 20.38 -2.44 27.73
C ILE A 351 19.74 -2.16 29.09
N SER A 352 19.98 -0.96 29.62
CA SER A 352 19.41 -0.51 30.90
C SER A 352 18.75 0.86 30.75
N HIS A 353 18.08 1.34 31.78
CA HIS A 353 17.44 2.66 31.77
C HIS A 353 18.36 3.79 32.28
N LEU A 354 19.50 3.48 32.93
CA LEU A 354 20.36 4.47 33.60
C LEU A 354 21.86 4.30 33.31
N ASP A 355 22.35 3.08 33.25
CA ASP A 355 23.77 2.73 33.41
C ASP A 355 24.28 1.61 32.47
N GLY A 356 23.44 1.12 31.56
CA GLY A 356 23.81 0.14 30.55
C GLY A 356 24.67 0.74 29.42
N GLN A 357 25.31 -0.12 28.64
CA GLN A 357 26.04 0.31 27.44
C GLN A 357 25.13 1.02 26.44
N TRP A 358 23.86 0.59 26.40
CA TRP A 358 22.77 1.21 25.68
C TRP A 358 21.65 1.58 26.66
N LEU A 359 21.10 2.78 26.49
CA LEU A 359 20.03 3.31 27.31
C LEU A 359 18.67 3.10 26.63
N ASP A 360 17.67 2.60 27.36
CA ASP A 360 16.26 2.52 26.96
C ASP A 360 15.44 3.62 27.65
N PRO A 361 15.45 4.86 27.15
CA PRO A 361 14.82 6.00 27.81
C PRO A 361 13.29 5.89 27.89
N ARG A 362 12.67 4.99 27.12
CA ARG A 362 11.21 4.80 27.08
C ARG A 362 10.74 3.54 27.79
N LEU A 363 11.66 2.76 28.35
CA LEU A 363 11.41 1.44 28.93
C LEU A 363 10.67 0.51 27.95
N ALA A 364 10.87 0.71 26.65
CA ALA A 364 10.19 -0.06 25.61
C ALA A 364 10.77 -1.48 25.52
N TRP A 365 12.10 -1.59 25.54
CA TRP A 365 12.80 -2.87 25.58
C TRP A 365 12.52 -3.58 26.90
N VAL A 366 12.63 -2.88 28.04
CA VAL A 366 12.38 -3.46 29.38
C VAL A 366 10.99 -4.11 29.46
N LYS A 367 9.96 -3.49 28.86
CA LYS A 367 8.59 -4.05 28.81
C LYS A 367 8.46 -5.26 27.90
N GLN A 368 9.33 -5.41 26.89
CA GLN A 368 9.20 -6.40 25.82
C GLN A 368 10.20 -7.56 25.94
N ARG A 369 11.29 -7.40 26.71
CA ARG A 369 12.40 -8.37 26.78
C ARG A 369 12.02 -9.71 27.40
N GLN A 370 10.92 -9.76 28.17
CA GLN A 370 10.37 -10.97 28.81
C GLN A 370 11.40 -11.81 29.60
N VAL A 371 12.43 -11.14 30.12
CA VAL A 371 13.45 -11.69 31.02
C VAL A 371 13.70 -10.70 32.16
N GLY A 372 14.19 -11.19 33.28
CA GLY A 372 14.51 -10.40 34.46
C GLY A 372 15.71 -9.46 34.26
N ALA A 373 16.02 -8.68 35.30
CA ALA A 373 17.17 -7.78 35.30
C ALA A 373 18.51 -8.52 35.20
N ASP A 374 18.57 -9.74 35.72
CA ASP A 374 19.78 -10.56 35.72
C ASP A 374 19.77 -11.56 34.54
N GLY A 375 18.75 -11.50 33.68
CA GLY A 375 18.55 -12.41 32.55
C GLY A 375 19.26 -11.98 31.26
N CYS A 376 19.05 -12.75 30.19
CA CYS A 376 19.60 -12.43 28.87
C CYS A 376 18.71 -12.92 27.72
N VAL A 377 18.88 -12.30 26.55
CA VAL A 377 18.28 -12.71 25.28
C VAL A 377 19.38 -12.91 24.25
N LEU A 378 19.48 -14.11 23.68
CA LEU A 378 20.43 -14.44 22.61
C LEU A 378 19.73 -14.36 21.26
N VAL A 379 20.31 -13.58 20.34
CA VAL A 379 19.76 -13.27 19.02
C VAL A 379 20.73 -13.69 17.93
N ARG A 380 20.18 -14.23 16.85
CA ARG A 380 20.92 -14.72 15.68
C ARG A 380 21.29 -13.60 14.71
N PRO A 381 22.24 -13.84 13.78
CA PRO A 381 22.59 -12.86 12.74
C PRO A 381 21.44 -12.45 11.82
N ASP A 382 20.38 -13.26 11.72
CA ASP A 382 19.15 -12.95 10.96
C ASP A 382 18.10 -12.21 11.81
N ARG A 383 18.47 -11.77 13.03
CA ARG A 383 17.68 -10.97 13.98
C ARG A 383 16.52 -11.71 14.63
N TYR A 384 16.54 -13.04 14.60
CA TYR A 384 15.60 -13.87 15.33
C TYR A 384 16.15 -14.27 16.70
N VAL A 385 15.28 -14.29 17.70
CA VAL A 385 15.66 -14.76 19.03
C VAL A 385 15.93 -16.25 19.00
N ALA A 386 17.15 -16.62 19.37
CA ALA A 386 17.62 -18.01 19.39
C ALA A 386 17.22 -18.70 20.69
N TRP A 387 17.39 -17.98 21.81
CA TRP A 387 17.23 -18.48 23.18
C TRP A 387 17.19 -17.30 24.16
N ARG A 388 16.72 -17.53 25.39
CA ARG A 388 16.73 -16.54 26.48
C ARG A 388 16.80 -17.22 27.84
N SER A 389 17.28 -16.49 28.84
CA SER A 389 17.26 -16.87 30.25
C SER A 389 16.55 -15.82 31.07
N GLU A 390 15.65 -16.24 31.97
CA GLU A 390 14.93 -15.31 32.85
C GLU A 390 15.87 -14.61 33.85
N THR A 391 16.84 -15.35 34.38
CA THR A 391 17.79 -14.90 35.40
C THR A 391 19.21 -15.37 35.05
N SER A 392 20.20 -14.91 35.81
CA SER A 392 21.51 -15.56 35.87
C SER A 392 21.37 -16.99 36.38
N VAL A 393 22.32 -17.84 35.97
CA VAL A 393 22.44 -19.22 36.41
C VAL A 393 23.83 -19.44 37.03
N HIS A 394 24.01 -20.54 37.78
CA HIS A 394 25.28 -20.80 38.48
C HIS A 394 26.52 -20.81 37.55
N ASP A 395 26.36 -21.25 36.30
CA ASP A 395 27.42 -21.24 35.29
C ASP A 395 26.88 -20.75 33.94
N CYS A 396 26.87 -19.42 33.76
CA CYS A 396 26.42 -18.78 32.54
C CYS A 396 27.27 -19.18 31.32
N SER A 397 28.59 -19.36 31.48
CA SER A 397 29.51 -19.75 30.40
C SER A 397 29.20 -21.15 29.88
N SER A 398 29.11 -22.15 30.76
CA SER A 398 28.79 -23.53 30.35
C SER A 398 27.41 -23.61 29.71
N THR A 399 26.43 -22.90 30.28
CA THR A 399 25.06 -22.85 29.74
C THR A 399 25.04 -22.24 28.34
N LEU A 400 25.65 -21.06 28.17
CA LEU A 400 25.69 -20.38 26.88
C LEU A 400 26.48 -21.18 25.83
N ALA A 401 27.58 -21.82 26.21
CA ALA A 401 28.36 -22.68 25.33
C ALA A 401 27.55 -23.87 24.84
N ALA A 402 26.77 -24.51 25.71
CA ALA A 402 25.87 -25.60 25.33
C ALA A 402 24.77 -25.13 24.35
N ILE A 403 24.17 -23.95 24.60
CA ILE A 403 23.17 -23.35 23.70
C ILE A 403 23.76 -23.01 22.34
N LEU A 404 24.93 -22.36 22.29
CA LEU A 404 25.61 -22.04 21.04
C LEU A 404 26.05 -23.30 20.29
N GLY A 405 26.56 -24.32 21.01
CA GLY A 405 26.91 -25.62 20.44
C GLY A 405 25.72 -26.27 19.73
N ARG A 406 24.53 -26.22 20.33
CA ARG A 406 23.26 -26.66 19.72
C ARG A 406 22.91 -25.87 18.48
N LEU A 407 22.91 -24.54 18.58
CA LEU A 407 22.58 -23.64 17.48
C LEU A 407 23.50 -23.83 16.27
N LEU A 408 24.77 -24.17 16.51
CA LEU A 408 25.79 -24.40 15.49
C LEU A 408 25.83 -25.85 14.99
N GLY A 409 25.01 -26.75 15.55
CA GLY A 409 25.02 -28.18 15.20
C GLY A 409 26.31 -28.90 15.59
N ARG A 410 27.00 -28.45 16.64
CA ARG A 410 28.27 -29.00 17.14
C ARG A 410 28.10 -29.97 18.32
N GLU A 411 26.88 -30.41 18.61
CA GLU A 411 26.64 -31.43 19.63
C GLU A 411 27.31 -32.77 19.25
N GLY A 412 28.37 -33.14 19.97
CA GLY A 412 29.05 -34.43 19.85
C GLY A 412 30.41 -34.45 19.13
N ALA A 413 31.07 -33.30 18.95
CA ALA A 413 32.46 -33.23 18.47
C ALA A 413 33.49 -33.26 19.62
#